data_AF-A0A520Y4W7-F1
#
_entry.id   AF-A0A520Y4W7-F1
#
_cell.length_a   1.000
_cell.length_b   1.000
_cell.length_c   1.000
_cell.angle_alpha   90.00
_cell.angle_beta   90.00
_cell.angle_gamma   90.00
#
_symmetry.space_group_name_H-M   'P 1'
#
loop_
_entity.id
_entity.type
_entity.pdbx_description
1 polymer ?
#
loop_
_entity_poly.entity_id
_entity_poly.type
_entity_poly.pdbx_seq_one_letter_code
_entity_poly.pdbx_strand_id
1 'polypeptide(L)'
;MHFPEPDGGPPAILGLFAHPDDEVFCLGGTMATYMARGGRGRIVSLTKGEAGQIRDAASGSRSTLGAVRTEELRAAGAALGVEDTWCGDVPDGSLATADREQLVAYAAGVIDDFEPDVVISFGPEGAYGHPDHIAAGEIAVEAVRRSVHKPTMLQAVFPRQSKLLVSLIVEWLTSLDERFLGNESFAHGLMLFADGSSMLGYAADHLAVRFFPAGSFIIEQGEPPGELFLVLSGSVDIVHEAEDGARSLLATSGPGSFFGEDGIAKGQPRSAHVVARDSVTCFVLSPGEASPSAGRGGSSPLDQFVGYDANEPSAELDGCVVVDVRAAARQKLEALACHQSQYAIESDFFPDSLLEGLFGVEYFRPVD
;
A
#
# COMPACT_ATOMS: atom_id res chain seq x y z
N MET A 1 12.55 15.69 -10.45
CA MET A 1 12.72 16.01 -11.89
C MET A 1 11.45 15.54 -12.57
N HIS A 2 10.86 16.32 -13.47
CA HIS A 2 9.80 15.79 -14.32
C HIS A 2 10.40 14.82 -15.35
N PHE A 3 9.61 13.87 -15.85
CA PHE A 3 10.03 13.04 -16.98
C PHE A 3 10.46 13.96 -18.13
N PRO A 4 11.42 13.54 -18.98
CA PRO A 4 11.73 14.27 -20.19
C PRO A 4 10.43 14.47 -20.99
N GLU A 5 10.08 15.73 -21.27
CA GLU A 5 8.93 16.11 -22.10
C GLU A 5 9.41 16.29 -23.54
N PRO A 6 9.14 15.34 -24.45
CA PRO A 6 9.51 15.47 -25.86
C PRO A 6 8.64 16.56 -26.51
N ASP A 7 9.27 17.48 -27.24
CA ASP A 7 8.62 18.49 -28.10
C ASP A 7 7.46 19.30 -27.46
N GLY A 8 7.50 19.48 -26.12
CA GLY A 8 6.55 20.31 -25.38
C GLY A 8 5.22 19.65 -25.00
N GLY A 9 5.13 18.31 -25.08
CA GLY A 9 3.97 17.53 -24.64
C GLY A 9 4.32 16.48 -23.56
N PRO A 10 3.31 15.91 -22.87
CA PRO A 10 3.54 14.80 -21.94
C PRO A 10 4.10 13.57 -22.66
N PRO A 11 5.10 12.86 -22.07
CA PRO A 11 5.68 11.65 -22.66
C PRO A 11 4.66 10.53 -22.81
N ALA A 12 4.86 9.69 -23.82
CA ALA A 12 4.22 8.39 -23.93
C ALA A 12 4.89 7.40 -22.96
N ILE A 13 4.10 6.77 -22.09
CA ILE A 13 4.60 5.90 -21.02
C ILE A 13 4.14 4.46 -21.25
N LEU A 14 5.08 3.53 -21.26
CA LEU A 14 4.82 2.09 -21.20
C LEU A 14 5.14 1.54 -19.82
N GLY A 15 4.14 1.02 -19.12
CA GLY A 15 4.33 0.15 -17.96
C GLY A 15 4.47 -1.31 -18.39
N LEU A 16 5.57 -1.98 -18.03
CA LEU A 16 5.81 -3.39 -18.35
C LEU A 16 6.09 -4.17 -17.07
N PHE A 17 5.13 -4.96 -16.61
CA PHE A 17 5.12 -5.62 -15.30
C PHE A 17 4.87 -7.13 -15.37
N ALA A 18 4.94 -7.79 -14.22
CA ALA A 18 4.76 -9.22 -14.14
C ALA A 18 3.26 -9.60 -14.09
N HIS A 19 2.49 -8.94 -13.23
CA HIS A 19 1.10 -9.30 -12.93
C HIS A 19 0.15 -8.09 -13.02
N PRO A 20 -1.17 -8.33 -13.13
CA PRO A 20 -2.19 -7.30 -12.97
C PRO A 20 -2.31 -6.81 -11.53
N ASP A 21 -2.03 -5.53 -11.27
CA ASP A 21 -2.01 -4.78 -9.99
C ASP A 21 -0.68 -4.05 -9.77
N ASP A 22 0.41 -4.61 -10.28
CA ASP A 22 1.76 -4.05 -10.24
C ASP A 22 1.82 -2.62 -10.79
N GLU A 23 1.03 -2.32 -11.84
CA GLU A 23 1.00 -1.01 -12.49
C GLU A 23 0.57 0.10 -11.55
N VAL A 24 -0.37 -0.20 -10.65
CA VAL A 24 -0.92 0.80 -9.73
C VAL A 24 0.17 1.20 -8.74
N PHE A 25 0.89 0.23 -8.19
CA PHE A 25 1.96 0.49 -7.22
C PHE A 25 3.19 1.13 -7.87
N CYS A 26 3.63 0.60 -9.00
CA CYS A 26 4.88 1.01 -9.63
C CYS A 26 4.80 2.41 -10.25
N LEU A 27 3.68 2.78 -10.87
CA LEU A 27 3.58 4.09 -11.54
C LEU A 27 2.18 4.70 -11.58
N GLY A 28 1.18 4.16 -10.85
CA GLY A 28 -0.22 4.54 -11.06
C GLY A 28 -0.47 6.04 -10.96
N GLY A 29 0.16 6.71 -9.98
CA GLY A 29 0.03 8.15 -9.80
C GLY A 29 0.69 8.94 -10.93
N THR A 30 1.86 8.48 -11.38
CA THR A 30 2.57 9.04 -12.52
C THR A 30 1.74 8.90 -13.79
N MET A 31 1.23 7.70 -14.08
CA MET A 31 0.41 7.41 -15.25
C MET A 31 -0.81 8.33 -15.27
N ALA A 32 -1.60 8.36 -14.20
CA ALA A 32 -2.75 9.25 -14.06
C ALA A 32 -2.39 10.73 -14.28
N THR A 33 -1.27 11.18 -13.72
CA THR A 33 -0.79 12.56 -13.87
C THR A 33 -0.49 12.93 -15.32
N TYR A 34 0.13 12.03 -16.09
CA TYR A 34 0.48 12.28 -17.50
C TYR A 34 -0.70 12.05 -18.45
N MET A 35 -1.58 11.09 -18.17
CA MET A 35 -2.82 10.90 -18.92
C MET A 35 -3.74 12.12 -18.78
N ALA A 36 -3.85 12.71 -17.59
CA ALA A 36 -4.62 13.93 -17.36
C ALA A 36 -4.09 15.16 -18.15
N ARG A 37 -2.82 15.13 -18.58
CA ARG A 37 -2.20 16.16 -19.42
C ARG A 37 -2.34 15.88 -20.92
N GLY A 38 -3.04 14.82 -21.32
CA GLY A 38 -3.19 14.39 -22.71
C GLY A 38 -2.08 13.46 -23.21
N GLY A 39 -1.32 12.83 -22.31
CA GLY A 39 -0.31 11.82 -22.65
C GLY A 39 -0.89 10.54 -23.23
N ARG A 40 -0.01 9.67 -23.71
CA ARG A 40 -0.36 8.30 -24.15
C ARG A 40 0.20 7.30 -23.14
N GLY A 41 -0.58 6.29 -22.81
CA GLY A 41 -0.20 5.23 -21.90
C GLY A 41 -0.47 3.86 -22.50
N ARG A 42 0.42 2.90 -22.23
CA ARG A 42 0.17 1.47 -22.40
C ARG A 42 0.62 0.74 -21.14
N ILE A 43 -0.15 -0.25 -20.69
CA ILE A 43 0.22 -1.10 -19.56
C ILE A 43 0.17 -2.56 -19.99
N VAL A 44 1.26 -3.27 -19.77
CA VAL A 44 1.40 -4.69 -20.09
C VAL A 44 1.83 -5.46 -18.86
N SER A 45 1.00 -6.41 -18.43
CA SER A 45 1.40 -7.46 -17.50
C SER A 45 1.82 -8.69 -18.31
N LEU A 46 2.99 -9.28 -18.04
CA LEU A 46 3.49 -10.43 -18.80
C LEU A 46 2.73 -11.73 -18.51
N THR A 47 2.04 -11.79 -17.37
CA THR A 47 1.17 -12.89 -16.94
C THR A 47 -0.26 -12.38 -16.71
N LYS A 48 -1.20 -13.29 -16.42
CA LYS A 48 -2.57 -12.95 -16.01
C LYS A 48 -2.75 -12.99 -14.49
N GLY A 49 -1.70 -13.22 -13.71
CA GLY A 49 -1.79 -13.32 -12.26
C GLY A 49 -2.65 -14.51 -11.78
N GLU A 50 -2.77 -15.57 -12.60
CA GLU A 50 -3.64 -16.72 -12.33
C GLU A 50 -3.05 -17.75 -11.37
N ALA A 51 -1.98 -17.45 -10.63
CA ALA A 51 -1.51 -18.20 -9.47
C ALA A 51 -1.75 -17.44 -8.15
N GLY A 52 -2.06 -16.14 -8.22
CA GLY A 52 -2.36 -15.27 -7.08
C GLY A 52 -3.50 -15.76 -6.17
N GLN A 53 -3.50 -15.27 -4.92
CA GLN A 53 -4.55 -15.56 -3.94
C GLN A 53 -5.88 -14.94 -4.37
N ILE A 54 -6.99 -15.64 -4.09
CA ILE A 54 -8.34 -15.08 -4.25
C ILE A 54 -8.79 -14.64 -2.87
N ARG A 55 -8.79 -13.32 -2.62
CA ARG A 55 -9.14 -12.74 -1.31
C ARG A 55 -10.64 -12.55 -1.14
N ASP A 56 -11.36 -12.31 -2.23
CA ASP A 56 -12.83 -12.38 -2.26
C ASP A 56 -13.29 -13.60 -3.07
N ALA A 57 -13.96 -14.53 -2.39
CA ALA A 57 -14.50 -15.74 -3.00
C ALA A 57 -15.60 -15.46 -4.04
N ALA A 58 -16.21 -14.27 -4.02
CA ALA A 58 -17.15 -13.84 -5.05
C ALA A 58 -16.46 -13.43 -6.37
N SER A 59 -15.18 -13.07 -6.34
CA SER A 59 -14.45 -12.58 -7.51
C SER A 59 -14.14 -13.67 -8.55
N GLY A 60 -14.05 -14.94 -8.15
CA GLY A 60 -13.84 -16.02 -9.10
C GLY A 60 -13.31 -17.32 -8.50
N SER A 61 -12.75 -18.18 -9.35
CA SER A 61 -12.12 -19.45 -8.99
C SER A 61 -10.74 -19.57 -9.59
N ARG A 62 -9.97 -20.58 -9.16
CA ARG A 62 -8.60 -20.81 -9.66
C ARG A 62 -8.52 -20.87 -11.19
N SER A 63 -9.53 -21.47 -11.85
CA SER A 63 -9.58 -21.59 -13.31
C SER A 63 -10.05 -20.34 -14.04
N THR A 64 -10.73 -19.41 -13.35
CA THR A 64 -11.25 -18.17 -13.97
C THR A 64 -10.43 -16.94 -13.60
N LEU A 65 -9.55 -17.00 -12.59
CA LEU A 65 -8.87 -15.82 -12.05
C LEU A 65 -8.07 -15.07 -13.10
N GLY A 66 -7.39 -15.75 -14.03
CA GLY A 66 -6.62 -15.05 -15.06
C GLY A 66 -7.50 -14.14 -15.92
N ALA A 67 -8.69 -14.61 -16.31
CA ALA A 67 -9.64 -13.79 -17.06
C ALA A 67 -10.23 -12.65 -16.21
N VAL A 68 -10.47 -12.91 -14.91
CA VAL A 68 -10.92 -11.88 -13.95
C VAL A 68 -9.86 -10.79 -13.85
N ARG A 69 -8.60 -11.13 -13.55
CA ARG A 69 -7.51 -10.16 -13.39
C ARG A 69 -7.16 -9.42 -14.68
N THR A 70 -7.36 -10.02 -15.85
CA THR A 70 -7.27 -9.28 -17.13
C THR A 70 -8.33 -8.18 -17.23
N GLU A 71 -9.55 -8.44 -16.78
CA GLU A 71 -10.62 -7.44 -16.76
C GLU A 71 -10.40 -6.39 -15.65
N GLU A 72 -9.86 -6.80 -14.51
CA GLU A 72 -9.46 -5.89 -13.43
C GLU A 72 -8.34 -4.94 -13.89
N LEU A 73 -7.32 -5.44 -14.61
CA LEU A 73 -6.29 -4.60 -15.24
C LEU A 73 -6.91 -3.57 -16.19
N ARG A 74 -7.88 -3.99 -17.01
CA ARG A 74 -8.57 -3.11 -17.95
C ARG A 74 -9.35 -2.01 -17.23
N ALA A 75 -10.02 -2.36 -16.13
CA ALA A 75 -10.76 -1.42 -15.29
C ALA A 75 -9.81 -0.46 -14.56
N ALA A 76 -8.71 -0.97 -13.99
CA ALA A 76 -7.67 -0.17 -13.36
C ALA A 76 -7.01 0.80 -14.35
N GLY A 77 -6.67 0.31 -15.55
CA GLY A 77 -6.18 1.14 -16.66
C GLY A 77 -7.15 2.28 -16.98
N ALA A 78 -8.44 1.98 -17.16
CA ALA A 78 -9.46 2.99 -17.42
C ALA A 78 -9.55 4.03 -16.29
N ALA A 79 -9.46 3.61 -15.02
CA ALA A 79 -9.42 4.52 -13.87
C ALA A 79 -8.17 5.44 -13.90
N LEU A 80 -7.03 4.95 -14.39
CA LEU A 80 -5.81 5.75 -14.60
C LEU A 80 -5.83 6.58 -15.90
N GLY A 81 -6.87 6.46 -16.72
CA GLY A 81 -6.99 7.10 -18.04
C GLY A 81 -6.31 6.36 -19.19
N VAL A 82 -5.90 5.10 -19.00
CA VAL A 82 -5.24 4.24 -19.99
C VAL A 82 -6.21 3.20 -20.55
N GLU A 83 -6.53 3.29 -21.84
CA GLU A 83 -7.37 2.29 -22.51
C GLU A 83 -6.56 1.09 -23.05
N ASP A 84 -5.28 1.30 -23.34
CA ASP A 84 -4.39 0.29 -23.94
C ASP A 84 -3.72 -0.56 -22.85
N THR A 85 -4.42 -1.63 -22.46
CA THR A 85 -3.99 -2.56 -21.41
C THR A 85 -3.97 -3.99 -21.92
N TRP A 86 -2.98 -4.79 -21.51
CA TRP A 86 -2.85 -6.16 -21.97
C TRP A 86 -2.21 -7.09 -20.94
N CYS A 87 -2.63 -8.36 -20.95
CA CYS A 87 -1.96 -9.45 -20.24
C CYS A 87 -1.36 -10.45 -21.22
N GLY A 88 -0.11 -10.81 -21.00
CA GLY A 88 0.55 -11.91 -21.68
C GLY A 88 0.04 -13.28 -21.23
N ASP A 89 0.36 -14.29 -22.02
CA ASP A 89 -0.05 -15.68 -21.78
C ASP A 89 1.01 -16.50 -21.03
N VAL A 90 2.03 -15.85 -20.46
CA VAL A 90 3.05 -16.55 -19.67
C VAL A 90 2.42 -17.01 -18.35
N PRO A 91 2.58 -18.28 -17.94
CA PRO A 91 2.00 -18.75 -16.69
C PRO A 91 2.54 -17.95 -15.51
N ASP A 92 1.65 -17.52 -14.62
CA ASP A 92 2.00 -16.81 -13.38
C ASP A 92 2.94 -17.67 -12.50
N GLY A 93 4.02 -17.05 -12.01
CA GLY A 93 5.08 -17.68 -11.21
C GLY A 93 6.19 -18.35 -12.05
N SER A 94 6.18 -18.16 -13.37
CA SER A 94 7.12 -18.84 -14.27
C SER A 94 8.06 -17.92 -15.05
N LEU A 95 7.92 -16.58 -14.98
CA LEU A 95 8.73 -15.64 -15.78
C LEU A 95 10.24 -15.87 -15.60
N ALA A 96 10.68 -16.18 -14.37
CA ALA A 96 12.09 -16.45 -14.08
C ALA A 96 12.64 -17.73 -14.75
N THR A 97 11.77 -18.65 -15.16
CA THR A 97 12.13 -19.97 -15.74
C THR A 97 11.69 -20.15 -17.19
N ALA A 98 10.86 -19.25 -17.71
CA ALA A 98 10.38 -19.25 -19.08
C ALA A 98 11.50 -18.92 -20.08
N ASP A 99 11.23 -19.12 -21.37
CA ASP A 99 12.19 -18.82 -22.44
C ASP A 99 12.45 -17.30 -22.52
N ARG A 100 13.55 -16.88 -21.92
CA ARG A 100 13.96 -15.48 -21.83
C ARG A 100 14.08 -14.81 -23.20
N GLU A 101 14.56 -15.52 -24.22
CA GLU A 101 14.75 -14.93 -25.55
C GLU A 101 13.40 -14.58 -26.18
N GLN A 102 12.40 -15.46 -26.02
CA GLN A 102 11.03 -15.20 -26.46
C GLN A 102 10.40 -14.04 -25.71
N LEU A 103 10.57 -13.96 -24.39
CA LEU A 103 10.01 -12.88 -23.58
C LEU A 103 10.63 -11.52 -23.91
N VAL A 104 11.94 -11.47 -24.09
CA VAL A 104 12.65 -10.25 -24.51
C VAL A 104 12.24 -9.83 -25.91
N ALA A 105 12.14 -10.76 -26.86
CA ALA A 105 11.69 -10.46 -28.22
C ALA A 105 10.24 -9.94 -28.22
N TYR A 106 9.38 -10.55 -27.42
CA TYR A 106 8.00 -10.09 -27.22
C TYR A 106 7.95 -8.67 -26.67
N ALA A 107 8.65 -8.40 -25.56
CA ALA A 107 8.70 -7.08 -24.94
C ALA A 107 9.32 -6.01 -25.86
N ALA A 108 10.37 -6.33 -26.62
CA ALA A 108 10.93 -5.42 -27.61
C ALA A 108 9.92 -5.08 -28.72
N GLY A 109 9.15 -6.07 -29.17
CA GLY A 109 8.06 -5.86 -30.12
C GLY A 109 6.96 -4.93 -29.58
N VAL A 110 6.60 -5.06 -28.30
CA VAL A 110 5.64 -4.14 -27.64
C VAL A 110 6.18 -2.71 -27.61
N ILE A 111 7.47 -2.53 -27.30
CA ILE A 111 8.11 -1.21 -27.28
C ILE A 111 8.12 -0.60 -28.69
N ASP A 112 8.54 -1.37 -29.70
CA ASP A 112 8.65 -0.86 -31.07
C ASP A 112 7.28 -0.63 -31.73
N ASP A 113 6.22 -1.33 -31.31
CA ASP A 113 4.83 -1.08 -31.75
C ASP A 113 4.22 0.17 -31.11
N PHE A 114 4.45 0.39 -29.82
CA PHE A 114 3.86 1.53 -29.10
C PHE A 114 4.65 2.84 -29.28
N GLU A 115 5.97 2.72 -29.50
CA GLU A 115 6.91 3.85 -29.55
C GLU A 115 6.78 4.76 -28.29
N PRO A 116 7.03 4.23 -27.08
CA PRO A 116 7.00 5.02 -25.85
C PRO A 116 8.23 5.91 -25.72
N ASP A 117 8.10 7.09 -25.12
CA ASP A 117 9.26 7.88 -24.71
C ASP A 117 9.94 7.29 -23.46
N VAL A 118 9.14 6.63 -22.62
CA VAL A 118 9.55 6.10 -21.32
C VAL A 118 8.98 4.69 -21.11
N VAL A 119 9.84 3.76 -20.71
CA VAL A 119 9.46 2.44 -20.18
C VAL A 119 9.71 2.39 -18.69
N ILE A 120 8.71 1.96 -17.92
CA ILE A 120 8.80 1.75 -16.48
C ILE A 120 8.59 0.26 -16.17
N SER A 121 9.50 -0.32 -15.39
CA SER A 121 9.39 -1.68 -14.86
C SER A 121 10.04 -1.77 -13.47
N PHE A 122 10.26 -2.99 -12.96
CA PHE A 122 10.88 -3.23 -11.66
C PHE A 122 12.39 -2.96 -11.64
N GLY A 123 12.88 -2.55 -10.47
CA GLY A 123 14.30 -2.61 -10.11
C GLY A 123 14.82 -4.04 -9.94
N PRO A 124 16.15 -4.21 -9.82
CA PRO A 124 16.79 -5.53 -9.66
C PRO A 124 16.32 -6.31 -8.41
N GLU A 125 15.80 -5.61 -7.41
CA GLU A 125 15.22 -6.19 -6.20
C GLU A 125 13.80 -6.78 -6.40
N GLY A 126 13.13 -6.45 -7.51
CA GLY A 126 11.77 -6.95 -7.78
C GLY A 126 10.74 -6.51 -6.73
N ALA A 127 10.85 -5.26 -6.26
CA ALA A 127 10.11 -4.71 -5.12
C ALA A 127 10.38 -5.48 -3.81
N TYR A 128 9.60 -6.52 -3.53
CA TYR A 128 9.70 -7.35 -2.33
C TYR A 128 10.42 -8.69 -2.56
N GLY A 129 11.16 -8.82 -3.67
CA GLY A 129 11.95 -10.01 -3.99
C GLY A 129 11.20 -11.10 -4.76
N HIS A 130 10.05 -10.77 -5.37
CA HIS A 130 9.30 -11.75 -6.16
C HIS A 130 10.10 -12.16 -7.41
N PRO A 131 10.30 -13.47 -7.68
CA PRO A 131 11.10 -13.92 -8.82
C PRO A 131 10.60 -13.38 -10.16
N ASP A 132 9.28 -13.32 -10.36
CA ASP A 132 8.70 -12.81 -11.60
C ASP A 132 8.86 -11.29 -11.75
N HIS A 133 8.94 -10.52 -10.65
CA HIS A 133 9.20 -9.08 -10.71
C HIS A 133 10.63 -8.82 -11.14
N ILE A 134 11.58 -9.56 -10.56
CA ILE A 134 13.00 -9.51 -10.95
C ILE A 134 13.13 -9.86 -12.43
N ALA A 135 12.51 -10.95 -12.88
CA ALA A 135 12.54 -11.38 -14.27
C ALA A 135 11.92 -10.33 -15.21
N ALA A 136 10.76 -9.75 -14.87
CA ALA A 136 10.12 -8.71 -15.66
C ALA A 136 10.98 -7.46 -15.81
N GLY A 137 11.62 -7.00 -14.71
CA GLY A 137 12.57 -5.87 -14.75
C GLY A 137 13.77 -6.15 -15.65
N GLU A 138 14.36 -7.33 -15.54
CA GLU A 138 15.48 -7.75 -16.39
C GLU A 138 15.09 -7.88 -17.88
N ILE A 139 13.89 -8.41 -18.17
CA ILE A 139 13.32 -8.51 -19.51
C ILE A 139 13.13 -7.11 -20.10
N ALA A 140 12.56 -6.17 -19.33
CA ALA A 140 12.33 -4.80 -19.77
C ALA A 140 13.64 -4.09 -20.15
N VAL A 141 14.68 -4.20 -19.31
CA VAL A 141 16.00 -3.61 -19.59
C VAL A 141 16.59 -4.14 -20.89
N GLU A 142 16.57 -5.47 -21.09
CA GLU A 142 17.11 -6.07 -22.31
C GLU A 142 16.24 -5.75 -23.54
N ALA A 143 14.92 -5.68 -23.38
CA ALA A 143 14.00 -5.30 -24.45
C ALA A 143 14.25 -3.87 -24.95
N VAL A 144 14.45 -2.90 -24.04
CA VAL A 144 14.84 -1.52 -24.40
C VAL A 144 16.19 -1.50 -25.14
N ARG A 145 17.16 -2.30 -24.70
CA ARG A 145 18.47 -2.42 -25.37
C ARG A 145 18.37 -3.02 -26.77
N ARG A 146 17.34 -3.81 -27.08
CA ARG A 146 17.15 -4.42 -28.41
C ARG A 146 16.19 -3.65 -29.31
N SER A 147 15.23 -2.95 -28.72
CA SER A 147 14.26 -2.09 -29.40
C SER A 147 14.97 -1.11 -30.34
N VAL A 148 14.34 -0.85 -31.48
CA VAL A 148 14.74 0.17 -32.45
C VAL A 148 14.40 1.57 -31.93
N HIS A 149 13.27 1.72 -31.23
CA HIS A 149 12.77 2.99 -30.71
C HIS A 149 13.67 3.62 -29.63
N LYS A 150 14.36 2.79 -28.81
CA LYS A 150 15.29 3.25 -27.75
C LYS A 150 14.67 4.24 -26.74
N PRO A 151 13.58 3.86 -26.06
CA PRO A 151 12.97 4.69 -25.01
C PRO A 151 13.92 4.90 -23.82
N THR A 152 13.62 5.91 -23.00
CA THR A 152 14.23 6.04 -21.67
C THR A 152 13.74 4.90 -20.77
N MET A 153 14.66 4.18 -20.14
CA MET A 153 14.30 3.11 -19.19
C MET A 153 14.38 3.62 -17.75
N LEU A 154 13.31 3.40 -16.99
CA LEU A 154 13.21 3.73 -15.59
C LEU A 154 12.74 2.53 -14.78
N GLN A 155 13.29 2.38 -13.59
CA GLN A 155 12.92 1.32 -12.66
C GLN A 155 12.20 1.91 -11.45
N ALA A 156 11.02 1.41 -11.12
CA ALA A 156 10.29 1.79 -9.92
C ALA A 156 11.12 1.47 -8.67
N VAL A 157 11.22 2.45 -7.77
CA VAL A 157 11.92 2.33 -6.49
C VAL A 157 10.91 2.47 -5.37
N PHE A 158 10.94 1.52 -4.46
CA PHE A 158 10.12 1.50 -3.26
C PHE A 158 11.04 1.77 -2.05
N PRO A 159 11.40 3.04 -1.77
CA PRO A 159 12.25 3.33 -0.64
C PRO A 159 11.56 2.85 0.62
N ARG A 160 12.31 2.19 1.52
CA ARG A 160 11.77 1.88 2.85
C ARG A 160 11.46 3.19 3.55
N GLN A 161 10.17 3.55 3.58
CA GLN A 161 9.76 4.73 4.31
C GLN A 161 9.79 4.41 5.80
N SER A 162 10.33 5.33 6.60
CA SER A 162 10.18 5.29 8.06
C SER A 162 8.81 5.78 8.52
N LYS A 163 7.91 6.10 7.58
CA LYS A 163 6.55 6.55 7.89
C LYS A 163 5.76 5.42 8.52
N LEU A 164 5.00 5.82 9.52
CA LEU A 164 4.10 4.95 10.24
C LEU A 164 2.66 5.26 9.82
N LEU A 165 1.98 4.26 9.27
CA LEU A 165 0.55 4.24 9.03
C LEU A 165 -0.23 4.58 10.31
N VAL A 166 0.22 4.12 11.49
CA VAL A 166 -0.39 4.52 12.76
C VAL A 166 -0.35 6.03 12.96
N SER A 167 0.73 6.72 12.58
CA SER A 167 0.81 8.17 12.69
C SER A 167 -0.18 8.87 11.76
N LEU A 168 -0.28 8.41 10.51
CA LEU A 168 -1.21 8.97 9.52
C LEU A 168 -2.67 8.75 9.93
N ILE A 169 -3.01 7.55 10.42
CA ILE A 169 -4.35 7.25 10.90
C ILE A 169 -4.69 8.07 12.15
N VAL A 170 -3.76 8.19 13.11
CA VAL A 170 -3.99 8.98 14.33
C VAL A 170 -4.17 10.46 14.01
N GLU A 171 -3.34 11.02 13.12
CA GLU A 171 -3.50 12.41 12.65
C GLU A 171 -4.88 12.61 12.01
N TRP A 172 -5.32 11.68 11.17
CA TRP A 172 -6.66 11.72 10.60
C TRP A 172 -7.76 11.61 11.66
N LEU A 173 -7.73 10.59 12.52
CA LEU A 173 -8.77 10.36 13.54
C LEU A 173 -8.93 11.55 14.47
N THR A 174 -7.83 12.24 14.78
CA THR A 174 -7.85 13.43 15.65
C THR A 174 -8.22 14.73 14.94
N SER A 175 -8.24 14.73 13.61
CA SER A 175 -8.73 15.85 12.80
C SER A 175 -10.27 15.90 12.67
N LEU A 176 -10.96 14.82 13.05
CA LEU A 176 -12.41 14.71 12.92
C LEU A 176 -13.13 15.42 14.08
N ASP A 177 -14.22 16.13 13.76
CA ASP A 177 -15.09 16.76 14.75
C ASP A 177 -15.85 15.73 15.61
N GLU A 178 -16.15 14.57 15.02
CA GLU A 178 -16.84 13.45 15.65
C GLU A 178 -15.98 12.19 15.62
N ARG A 179 -16.21 11.29 16.59
CA ARG A 179 -15.52 9.99 16.63
C ARG A 179 -15.84 9.19 15.37
N PHE A 180 -14.80 8.72 14.69
CA PHE A 180 -14.94 7.83 13.55
C PHE A 180 -15.60 6.50 13.94
N LEU A 181 -16.57 6.07 13.14
CA LEU A 181 -17.24 4.78 13.26
C LEU A 181 -17.20 4.09 11.90
N GLY A 182 -16.22 3.20 11.73
CA GLY A 182 -16.11 2.35 10.55
C GLY A 182 -17.16 1.23 10.55
N ASN A 183 -17.31 0.58 9.40
CA ASN A 183 -18.06 -0.66 9.26
C ASN A 183 -17.09 -1.85 9.09
N GLU A 184 -17.63 -3.06 8.96
CA GLU A 184 -16.84 -4.28 8.75
C GLU A 184 -16.02 -4.22 7.45
N SER A 185 -16.59 -3.67 6.37
CA SER A 185 -15.91 -3.50 5.08
C SER A 185 -14.70 -2.58 5.19
N PHE A 186 -14.82 -1.46 5.91
CA PHE A 186 -13.71 -0.56 6.20
C PHE A 186 -12.63 -1.27 7.00
N ALA A 187 -13.00 -2.04 8.02
CA ALA A 187 -12.04 -2.74 8.86
C ALA A 187 -11.24 -3.77 8.05
N HIS A 188 -11.92 -4.54 7.22
CA HIS A 188 -11.28 -5.48 6.30
C HIS A 188 -10.40 -4.74 5.27
N GLY A 189 -10.93 -3.67 4.67
CA GLY A 189 -10.20 -2.90 3.67
C GLY A 189 -8.92 -2.27 4.23
N LEU A 190 -8.97 -1.75 5.47
CA LEU A 190 -7.78 -1.24 6.15
C LEU A 190 -6.74 -2.33 6.41
N MET A 191 -7.16 -3.55 6.76
CA MET A 191 -6.21 -4.66 6.92
C MET A 191 -5.49 -4.98 5.61
N LEU A 192 -6.24 -5.10 4.50
CA LEU A 192 -5.66 -5.38 3.17
C LEU A 192 -4.72 -4.26 2.74
N PHE A 193 -5.12 -3.02 2.99
CA PHE A 193 -4.35 -1.82 2.70
C PHE A 193 -3.05 -1.73 3.53
N ALA A 194 -3.14 -1.99 4.84
CA ALA A 194 -2.00 -2.00 5.74
C ALA A 194 -1.00 -3.10 5.36
N ASP A 195 -1.47 -4.33 5.12
CA ASP A 195 -0.62 -5.43 4.68
C ASP A 195 0.11 -5.09 3.37
N GLY A 196 -0.60 -4.58 2.37
CA GLY A 196 -0.04 -4.25 1.06
C GLY A 196 0.97 -3.09 1.13
N SER A 197 0.61 -2.02 1.85
CA SER A 197 1.51 -0.86 2.02
C SER A 197 2.76 -1.20 2.82
N SER A 198 2.67 -2.04 3.86
CA SER A 198 3.84 -2.51 4.60
C SER A 198 4.71 -3.47 3.78
N MET A 199 4.11 -4.40 3.03
CA MET A 199 4.83 -5.34 2.17
C MET A 199 5.67 -4.63 1.09
N LEU A 200 5.14 -3.54 0.54
CA LEU A 200 5.83 -2.70 -0.45
C LEU A 200 6.74 -1.63 0.16
N GLY A 201 6.84 -1.54 1.49
CA GLY A 201 7.71 -0.57 2.16
C GLY A 201 7.20 0.87 2.20
N TYR A 202 5.92 1.12 1.88
CA TYR A 202 5.26 2.42 2.07
C TYR A 202 4.98 2.75 3.54
N ALA A 203 4.80 1.72 4.37
CA ALA A 203 4.63 1.84 5.81
C ALA A 203 5.60 0.90 6.55
N ALA A 204 6.07 1.33 7.72
CA ALA A 204 7.00 0.56 8.56
C ALA A 204 6.31 -0.12 9.76
N ASP A 205 4.98 -0.03 9.86
CA ASP A 205 4.23 -0.53 11.00
C ASP A 205 4.34 -2.04 11.14
N HIS A 206 4.44 -2.47 12.39
CA HIS A 206 4.17 -3.83 12.77
C HIS A 206 2.66 -4.04 12.90
N LEU A 207 2.15 -5.01 12.14
CA LEU A 207 0.72 -5.33 12.07
C LEU A 207 0.44 -6.65 12.79
N ALA A 208 -0.59 -6.69 13.64
CA ALA A 208 -0.99 -7.91 14.32
C ALA A 208 -2.51 -8.01 14.48
N VAL A 209 -3.02 -9.25 14.48
CA VAL A 209 -4.37 -9.58 14.93
C VAL A 209 -4.27 -10.18 16.33
N ARG A 210 -4.93 -9.57 17.32
CA ARG A 210 -4.89 -10.02 18.72
C ARG A 210 -6.29 -10.34 19.25
N PHE A 211 -6.37 -11.43 20.00
CA PHE A 211 -7.58 -11.88 20.68
C PHE A 211 -7.50 -11.59 22.18
N PHE A 212 -8.58 -11.05 22.73
CA PHE A 212 -8.73 -10.70 24.14
C PHE A 212 -9.98 -11.38 24.72
N PRO A 213 -9.83 -12.26 25.73
CA PRO A 213 -10.97 -12.83 26.44
C PRO A 213 -11.79 -11.76 27.18
N ALA A 214 -13.09 -11.99 27.35
CA ALA A 214 -13.96 -11.11 28.13
C ALA A 214 -13.40 -10.84 29.54
N GLY A 215 -13.47 -9.56 29.95
CA GLY A 215 -12.94 -9.05 31.21
C GLY A 215 -11.45 -8.69 31.20
N SER A 216 -10.72 -8.94 30.09
CA SER A 216 -9.29 -8.62 30.01
C SER A 216 -9.07 -7.13 29.75
N PHE A 217 -8.05 -6.54 30.39
CA PHE A 217 -7.54 -5.23 29.99
C PHE A 217 -6.79 -5.36 28.67
N ILE A 218 -7.16 -4.50 27.72
CA ILE A 218 -6.46 -4.30 26.45
C ILE A 218 -5.49 -3.12 26.61
N ILE A 219 -5.93 -2.05 27.27
CA ILE A 219 -5.14 -0.89 27.67
C ILE A 219 -5.38 -0.66 29.16
N GLU A 220 -4.31 -0.41 29.91
CA GLU A 220 -4.40 0.09 31.29
C GLU A 220 -4.19 1.61 31.35
N GLN A 221 -5.05 2.32 32.09
CA GLN A 221 -4.91 3.76 32.32
C GLN A 221 -3.52 4.06 32.92
N GLY A 222 -2.81 5.02 32.33
CA GLY A 222 -1.49 5.45 32.75
C GLY A 222 -0.32 4.70 32.11
N GLU A 223 -0.55 3.65 31.32
CA GLU A 223 0.54 3.05 30.54
C GLU A 223 1.02 4.00 29.42
N PRO A 224 2.26 3.87 28.93
CA PRO A 224 2.74 4.65 27.79
C PRO A 224 1.90 4.41 26.52
N PRO A 225 1.72 5.43 25.65
CA PRO A 225 1.12 5.21 24.35
C PRO A 225 2.07 4.41 23.46
N GLY A 226 1.54 3.58 22.56
CA GLY A 226 2.39 2.81 21.64
C GLY A 226 1.66 2.02 20.57
N GLU A 227 0.42 1.64 20.83
CA GLU A 227 -0.36 0.81 19.89
C GLU A 227 -1.73 1.45 19.62
N LEU A 228 -2.13 1.43 18.35
CA LEU A 228 -3.49 1.75 17.92
C LEU A 228 -4.25 0.46 17.65
N PHE A 229 -5.50 0.41 18.11
CA PHE A 229 -6.34 -0.77 17.97
C PHE A 229 -7.59 -0.42 17.15
N LEU A 230 -7.93 -1.30 16.21
CA LEU A 230 -9.20 -1.33 15.51
C LEU A 230 -9.96 -2.59 15.93
N VAL A 231 -11.18 -2.44 16.43
CA VAL A 231 -12.03 -3.59 16.78
C VAL A 231 -12.51 -4.29 15.51
N LEU A 232 -12.19 -5.57 15.36
CA LEU A 232 -12.70 -6.43 14.27
C LEU A 232 -13.96 -7.19 14.68
N SER A 233 -14.00 -7.68 15.93
CA SER A 233 -15.14 -8.42 16.47
C SER A 233 -15.28 -8.19 17.97
N GLY A 234 -16.49 -8.31 18.49
CA GLY A 234 -16.78 -8.11 19.92
C GLY A 234 -16.94 -6.63 20.30
N SER A 235 -16.91 -6.34 21.60
CA SER A 235 -17.08 -5.01 22.15
C SER A 235 -16.15 -4.72 23.32
N VAL A 236 -15.77 -3.45 23.46
CA VAL A 236 -14.88 -2.96 24.53
C VAL A 236 -15.58 -1.86 25.33
N ASP A 237 -15.33 -1.85 26.63
CA ASP A 237 -15.73 -0.77 27.54
C ASP A 237 -14.53 0.13 27.83
N ILE A 238 -14.69 1.44 27.62
CA ILE A 238 -13.70 2.47 27.95
C ILE A 238 -14.03 2.99 29.34
N VAL A 239 -13.11 2.82 30.30
CA VAL A 239 -13.37 3.04 31.72
C VAL A 239 -12.32 3.96 32.31
N HIS A 240 -12.75 5.06 32.93
CA HIS A 240 -11.86 5.94 33.69
C HIS A 240 -11.81 5.51 35.15
N GLU A 241 -10.61 5.41 35.71
CA GLU A 241 -10.37 5.14 37.13
C GLU A 241 -9.83 6.41 37.82
N ALA A 242 -10.57 6.90 38.82
CA ALA A 242 -10.17 8.05 39.63
C ALA A 242 -9.09 7.65 40.66
N GLU A 243 -8.47 8.64 41.31
CA GLU A 243 -7.39 8.41 42.30
C GLU A 243 -7.82 7.53 43.50
N ASP A 244 -9.11 7.52 43.84
CA ASP A 244 -9.67 6.69 44.91
C ASP A 244 -10.04 5.27 44.45
N GLY A 245 -9.75 4.92 43.19
CA GLY A 245 -10.08 3.64 42.56
C GLY A 245 -11.52 3.56 42.05
N ALA A 246 -12.32 4.61 42.15
CA ALA A 246 -13.67 4.62 41.60
C ALA A 246 -13.62 4.57 40.06
N ARG A 247 -14.38 3.64 39.49
CA ARG A 247 -14.43 3.42 38.03
C ARG A 247 -15.72 3.94 37.43
N SER A 248 -15.61 4.65 36.32
CA SER A 248 -16.74 5.18 35.55
C SER A 248 -16.65 4.74 34.10
N LEU A 249 -17.75 4.19 33.57
CA LEU A 249 -17.85 3.83 32.16
C LEU A 249 -18.00 5.12 31.33
N LEU A 250 -17.05 5.37 30.44
CA LEU A 250 -17.07 6.51 29.54
C LEU A 250 -17.82 6.20 28.26
N ALA A 251 -17.57 5.03 27.66
CA ALA A 251 -18.18 4.61 26.41
C ALA A 251 -18.05 3.09 26.21
N THR A 252 -18.87 2.55 25.30
CA THR A 252 -18.73 1.18 24.76
C THR A 252 -18.54 1.29 23.25
N SER A 253 -17.56 0.56 22.70
CA SER A 253 -17.24 0.55 21.27
C SER A 253 -17.29 -0.87 20.71
N GLY A 254 -17.67 -1.01 19.44
CA GLY A 254 -17.79 -2.28 18.73
C GLY A 254 -16.95 -2.31 17.44
N PRO A 255 -17.21 -3.26 16.52
CA PRO A 255 -16.46 -3.41 15.28
C PRO A 255 -16.40 -2.12 14.46
N GLY A 256 -15.25 -1.86 13.82
CA GLY A 256 -14.99 -0.65 13.03
C GLY A 256 -14.59 0.58 13.87
N SER A 257 -14.59 0.48 15.20
CA SER A 257 -14.16 1.55 16.09
C SER A 257 -12.67 1.46 16.41
N PHE A 258 -12.00 2.61 16.46
CA PHE A 258 -10.64 2.73 16.97
C PHE A 258 -10.60 3.02 18.47
N PHE A 259 -9.50 2.64 19.11
CA PHE A 259 -9.11 3.13 20.42
C PHE A 259 -7.59 3.17 20.60
N GLY A 260 -7.13 4.08 21.46
CA GLY A 260 -5.72 4.30 21.77
C GLY A 260 -5.08 5.50 21.05
N GLU A 261 -5.81 6.12 20.13
CA GLU A 261 -5.41 7.27 19.32
C GLU A 261 -4.99 8.49 20.14
N ASP A 262 -5.72 8.79 21.23
CA ASP A 262 -5.52 10.01 22.01
C ASP A 262 -4.14 10.10 22.67
N GLY A 263 -3.69 8.99 23.27
CA GLY A 263 -2.38 8.91 23.91
C GLY A 263 -1.25 9.05 22.89
N ILE A 264 -1.41 8.48 21.69
CA ILE A 264 -0.42 8.58 20.60
C ILE A 264 -0.36 10.02 20.09
N ALA A 265 -1.50 10.63 19.78
CA ALA A 265 -1.57 11.98 19.24
C ALA A 265 -0.96 13.03 20.18
N LYS A 266 -1.20 12.89 21.49
CA LYS A 266 -0.74 13.87 22.50
C LYS A 266 0.63 13.55 23.07
N GLY A 267 1.19 12.37 22.78
CA GLY A 267 2.39 11.86 23.47
C GLY A 267 2.18 11.76 24.98
N GLN A 268 0.97 11.38 25.41
CA GLN A 268 0.57 11.31 26.81
C GLN A 268 0.24 9.87 27.23
N PRO A 269 0.41 9.51 28.52
CA PRO A 269 -0.07 8.24 29.03
C PRO A 269 -1.55 7.99 28.72
N ARG A 270 -1.94 6.72 28.61
CA ARG A 270 -3.33 6.34 28.29
C ARG A 270 -4.30 6.92 29.32
N SER A 271 -5.31 7.65 28.85
CA SER A 271 -6.23 8.43 29.69
C SER A 271 -7.34 7.60 30.34
N ALA A 272 -7.57 6.39 29.87
CA ALA A 272 -8.58 5.46 30.38
C ALA A 272 -8.15 4.01 30.15
N HIS A 273 -8.73 3.10 30.91
CA HIS A 273 -8.67 1.67 30.64
C HIS A 273 -9.53 1.34 29.42
N VAL A 274 -9.13 0.32 28.66
CA VAL A 274 -9.98 -0.33 27.67
C VAL A 274 -10.09 -1.80 28.04
N VAL A 275 -11.31 -2.24 28.36
CA VAL A 275 -11.58 -3.60 28.85
C VAL A 275 -12.43 -4.33 27.83
N ALA A 276 -12.04 -5.56 27.48
CA ALA A 276 -12.83 -6.44 26.64
C ALA A 276 -14.16 -6.76 27.36
N ARG A 277 -15.29 -6.30 26.82
CA ARG A 277 -16.62 -6.54 27.40
C ARG A 277 -17.08 -7.97 27.12
N ASP A 278 -16.81 -8.44 25.91
CA ASP A 278 -16.97 -9.82 25.45
C ASP A 278 -15.62 -10.33 24.88
N SER A 279 -15.63 -11.41 24.09
CA SER A 279 -14.43 -11.88 23.40
C SER A 279 -14.13 -10.97 22.20
N VAL A 280 -13.04 -10.21 22.30
CA VAL A 280 -12.69 -9.17 21.34
C VAL A 280 -11.53 -9.62 20.45
N THR A 281 -11.62 -9.34 19.16
CA THR A 281 -10.50 -9.42 18.23
C THR A 281 -10.18 -8.02 17.73
N CYS A 282 -8.91 -7.61 17.82
CA CYS A 282 -8.45 -6.33 17.31
C CYS A 282 -7.39 -6.51 16.24
N PHE A 283 -7.43 -5.65 15.22
CA PHE A 283 -6.28 -5.33 14.40
C PHE A 283 -5.45 -4.27 15.11
N VAL A 284 -4.13 -4.49 15.18
CA VAL A 284 -3.20 -3.68 15.98
C VAL A 284 -2.13 -3.13 15.06
N LEU A 285 -1.96 -1.81 15.09
CA LEU A 285 -0.87 -1.10 14.42
C LEU A 285 0.09 -0.55 15.48
N SER A 286 1.38 -0.81 15.30
CA SER A 286 2.42 -0.34 16.21
C SER A 286 3.72 0.05 15.48
N PRO A 287 4.50 1.02 16.01
CA PRO A 287 5.81 1.39 15.45
C PRO A 287 6.86 0.26 15.43
N GLY A 288 6.64 -0.80 16.19
CA GLY A 288 7.54 -1.95 16.29
C GLY A 288 6.88 -3.17 16.92
N GLU A 289 7.59 -4.29 16.96
CA GLU A 289 7.11 -5.53 17.58
C GLU A 289 6.76 -5.31 19.05
N ALA A 290 5.61 -5.83 19.47
CA ALA A 290 5.19 -5.78 20.86
C ALA A 290 6.17 -6.58 21.73
N SER A 291 6.80 -5.92 22.72
CA SER A 291 7.49 -6.66 23.76
C SER A 291 6.45 -7.18 24.77
N PRO A 292 6.44 -8.49 25.10
CA PRO A 292 5.58 -9.08 26.13
C PRO A 292 5.73 -8.43 27.53
N SER A 293 6.75 -7.58 27.69
CA SER A 293 7.16 -6.94 28.94
C SER A 293 6.89 -5.42 28.96
N ALA A 294 6.41 -4.83 27.85
CA ALA A 294 6.37 -3.38 27.65
C ALA A 294 5.35 -2.61 28.52
N GLY A 295 4.63 -3.28 29.42
CA GLY A 295 3.63 -2.66 30.30
C GLY A 295 3.85 -2.92 31.79
N ARG A 296 4.94 -3.57 32.22
CA ARG A 296 5.12 -3.93 33.64
C ARG A 296 6.13 -3.00 34.33
N GLY A 297 5.64 -1.85 34.81
CA GLY A 297 6.40 -0.87 35.57
C GLY A 297 7.06 0.19 34.70
N GLY A 298 7.33 1.38 35.28
CA GLY A 298 7.77 2.62 34.60
C GLY A 298 9.15 2.60 33.91
N SER A 299 9.55 1.48 33.33
CA SER A 299 10.77 1.29 32.55
C SER A 299 10.46 0.49 31.27
N SER A 300 9.44 0.91 30.52
CA SER A 300 9.12 0.31 29.22
C SER A 300 9.99 0.93 28.11
N PRO A 301 10.54 0.14 27.17
CA PRO A 301 11.29 0.66 26.04
C PRO A 301 10.44 1.42 25.00
N LEU A 302 9.12 1.47 25.14
CA LEU A 302 8.23 2.21 24.21
C LEU A 302 8.45 3.73 24.23
N ASP A 303 9.04 4.28 25.30
CA ASP A 303 9.45 5.70 25.39
C ASP A 303 10.49 6.10 24.32
N GLN A 304 11.11 5.13 23.63
CA GLN A 304 12.15 5.38 22.63
C GLN A 304 11.63 5.68 21.21
N PHE A 305 10.33 5.49 20.96
CA PHE A 305 9.75 5.68 19.61
C PHE A 305 9.23 7.11 19.37
N VAL A 306 9.28 7.98 20.38
CA VAL A 306 8.98 9.42 20.24
C VAL A 306 10.21 10.13 19.65
N GLY A 307 10.40 10.03 18.35
CA GLY A 307 11.51 10.72 17.67
C GLY A 307 11.95 10.15 16.33
N TYR A 308 11.05 9.56 15.54
CA TYR A 308 11.39 9.15 14.19
C TYR A 308 11.28 10.33 13.22
N ASP A 309 12.44 10.85 12.80
CA ASP A 309 12.53 11.88 11.77
C ASP A 309 12.28 11.24 10.40
N ALA A 310 11.11 11.53 9.81
CA ALA A 310 10.65 10.99 8.54
C ALA A 310 11.31 11.67 7.32
N ASN A 311 12.33 12.52 7.53
CA ASN A 311 12.82 13.45 6.51
C ASN A 311 14.28 13.29 6.06
N GLU A 312 15.03 12.28 6.51
CA GLU A 312 16.33 12.03 5.87
C GLU A 312 16.16 11.18 4.60
N PRO A 313 16.51 11.69 3.41
CA PRO A 313 16.52 10.89 2.20
C PRO A 313 17.47 9.72 2.42
N SER A 314 16.95 8.49 2.40
CA SER A 314 17.80 7.30 2.38
C SER A 314 18.75 7.40 1.19
N ALA A 315 20.02 7.02 1.34
CA ALA A 315 20.98 6.95 0.24
C ALA A 315 20.47 6.15 -0.99
N GLU A 316 19.45 5.31 -0.81
CA GLU A 316 18.73 4.58 -1.86
C GLU A 316 18.05 5.48 -2.91
N LEU A 317 17.77 6.74 -2.56
CA LEU A 317 17.09 7.73 -3.41
C LEU A 317 18.04 8.61 -4.23
N ASP A 318 19.35 8.52 -4.00
CA ASP A 318 20.33 9.30 -4.76
C ASP A 318 20.24 8.96 -6.26
N GLY A 319 20.09 10.00 -7.09
CA GLY A 319 19.93 9.87 -8.54
C GLY A 319 18.53 9.44 -9.01
N CYS A 320 17.56 9.25 -8.11
CA CYS A 320 16.20 8.92 -8.50
C CYS A 320 15.44 10.14 -9.06
N VAL A 321 14.65 9.91 -10.09
CA VAL A 321 13.58 10.80 -10.55
C VAL A 321 12.44 10.71 -9.55
N VAL A 322 12.13 11.85 -8.92
CA VAL A 322 11.02 11.99 -7.96
C VAL A 322 9.85 12.70 -8.63
N VAL A 323 8.67 12.08 -8.56
CA VAL A 323 7.44 12.58 -9.18
C VAL A 323 6.41 12.80 -8.07
N ASP A 324 5.96 14.04 -7.91
CA ASP A 324 4.84 14.35 -7.03
C ASP A 324 3.53 13.98 -7.74
N VAL A 325 2.80 13.06 -7.13
CA VAL A 325 1.55 12.49 -7.64
C VAL A 325 0.42 12.64 -6.62
N ARG A 326 0.53 13.55 -5.64
CA ARG A 326 -0.49 13.75 -4.60
C ARG A 326 -1.87 14.02 -5.19
N ALA A 327 -1.92 14.86 -6.23
CA ALA A 327 -3.17 15.17 -6.94
C ALA A 327 -3.82 13.93 -7.60
N ALA A 328 -3.06 12.86 -7.84
CA ALA A 328 -3.54 11.61 -8.40
C ALA A 328 -3.66 10.48 -7.36
N ALA A 329 -3.37 10.73 -6.07
CA ALA A 329 -3.35 9.69 -5.04
C ALA A 329 -4.70 8.98 -4.88
N ARG A 330 -5.81 9.73 -4.93
CA ARG A 330 -7.17 9.15 -4.91
C ARG A 330 -7.47 8.32 -6.16
N GLN A 331 -7.11 8.82 -7.34
CA GLN A 331 -7.29 8.10 -8.61
C GLN A 331 -6.46 6.80 -8.64
N LYS A 332 -5.27 6.80 -8.05
CA LYS A 332 -4.45 5.59 -7.84
C LYS A 332 -5.17 4.58 -6.93
N LEU A 333 -5.82 5.04 -5.86
CA LEU A 333 -6.64 4.16 -5.02
C LEU A 333 -7.88 3.61 -5.76
N GLU A 334 -8.54 4.42 -6.58
CA GLU A 334 -9.65 3.97 -7.43
C GLU A 334 -9.21 2.88 -8.42
N ALA A 335 -8.02 3.01 -9.00
CA ALA A 335 -7.44 1.97 -9.84
C ALA A 335 -7.09 0.71 -9.02
N LEU A 336 -6.53 0.85 -7.81
CA LEU A 336 -6.27 -0.29 -6.92
C LEU A 336 -7.56 -1.03 -6.56
N ALA A 337 -8.63 -0.28 -6.27
CA ALA A 337 -9.95 -0.82 -5.98
C ALA A 337 -10.60 -1.53 -7.17
N CYS A 338 -10.05 -1.45 -8.39
CA CYS A 338 -10.52 -2.27 -9.51
C CYS A 338 -10.03 -3.74 -9.40
N HIS A 339 -8.94 -3.99 -8.67
CA HIS A 339 -8.36 -5.33 -8.46
C HIS A 339 -9.04 -6.08 -7.31
N GLN A 340 -10.37 -6.22 -7.36
CA GLN A 340 -11.20 -6.78 -6.28
C GLN A 340 -10.86 -8.22 -5.89
N SER A 341 -10.30 -9.02 -6.81
CA SER A 341 -9.82 -10.36 -6.51
C SER A 341 -8.70 -10.40 -5.46
N GLN A 342 -7.94 -9.30 -5.33
CA GLN A 342 -6.80 -9.15 -4.43
C GLN A 342 -7.03 -8.06 -3.37
N TYR A 343 -7.66 -6.96 -3.73
CA TYR A 343 -7.91 -5.78 -2.88
C TYR A 343 -9.40 -5.45 -2.88
N ALA A 344 -10.16 -6.17 -2.05
CA ALA A 344 -11.56 -5.89 -1.79
C ALA A 344 -11.72 -4.63 -0.92
N ILE A 345 -11.37 -3.47 -1.49
CA ILE A 345 -11.40 -2.16 -0.85
C ILE A 345 -12.34 -1.23 -1.62
N GLU A 346 -12.98 -0.30 -0.92
CA GLU A 346 -13.71 0.82 -1.55
C GLU A 346 -12.80 2.06 -1.52
N SER A 347 -12.86 2.87 -2.59
CA SER A 347 -11.92 3.99 -2.78
C SER A 347 -12.23 5.21 -1.89
N ASP A 348 -13.40 5.28 -1.29
CA ASP A 348 -13.81 6.35 -0.37
C ASP A 348 -13.54 6.02 1.11
N PHE A 349 -13.02 4.82 1.42
CA PHE A 349 -12.70 4.43 2.79
C PHE A 349 -11.63 5.29 3.44
N PHE A 350 -10.64 5.75 2.66
CA PHE A 350 -9.48 6.42 3.20
C PHE A 350 -9.50 7.93 2.92
N PRO A 351 -9.10 8.76 3.90
CA PRO A 351 -9.02 10.20 3.72
C PRO A 351 -7.88 10.57 2.76
N ASP A 352 -8.04 11.69 2.04
CA ASP A 352 -7.01 12.17 1.09
C ASP A 352 -5.66 12.37 1.74
N SER A 353 -5.60 12.90 2.97
CA SER A 353 -4.35 13.12 3.68
C SER A 353 -3.54 11.84 3.90
N LEU A 354 -4.20 10.71 4.19
CA LEU A 354 -3.54 9.42 4.35
C LEU A 354 -3.00 8.92 3.00
N LEU A 355 -3.81 9.06 1.93
CA LEU A 355 -3.42 8.62 0.59
C LEU A 355 -2.28 9.46 0.02
N GLU A 356 -2.32 10.77 0.19
CA GLU A 356 -1.24 11.68 -0.18
C GLU A 356 0.04 11.39 0.61
N GLY A 357 -0.11 11.08 1.91
CA GLY A 357 1.01 10.74 2.79
C GLY A 357 1.76 9.48 2.36
N LEU A 358 1.04 8.44 1.92
CA LEU A 358 1.63 7.16 1.52
C LEU A 358 2.00 7.10 0.04
N PHE A 359 1.07 7.50 -0.84
CA PHE A 359 1.18 7.31 -2.28
C PHE A 359 1.38 8.61 -3.07
N GLY A 360 1.58 9.75 -2.39
CA GLY A 360 1.72 11.04 -3.05
C GLY A 360 3.05 11.27 -3.77
N VAL A 361 4.00 10.35 -3.66
CA VAL A 361 5.30 10.44 -4.35
C VAL A 361 5.70 9.09 -4.91
N GLU A 362 6.15 9.09 -6.17
CA GLU A 362 6.73 7.93 -6.84
C GLU A 362 8.20 8.20 -7.20
N TYR A 363 9.03 7.16 -7.08
CA TYR A 363 10.47 7.25 -7.25
C TYR A 363 10.91 6.30 -8.35
N PHE A 364 11.75 6.79 -9.25
CA PHE A 364 12.25 6.01 -10.38
C PHE A 364 13.76 6.14 -10.53
N ARG A 365 14.45 5.03 -10.71
CA ARG A 365 15.89 5.00 -11.00
C ARG A 365 16.12 4.91 -12.52
N PRO A 366 16.85 5.85 -13.13
CA PRO A 366 17.26 5.71 -14.52
C PRO A 366 18.19 4.51 -14.73
N VAL A 367 18.03 3.85 -15.87
CA VAL A 367 18.94 2.79 -16.34
C VAL A 367 19.73 3.32 -17.52
N ASP A 368 21.05 3.27 -17.40
CA ASP A 368 22.00 3.68 -18.44
C ASP A 368 22.09 2.69 -19.63
#